data_AF-A0A151J736-F1
#
_entry.id   AF-A0A151J736-F1
#
_cell.length_a   1.000
_cell.length_b   1.000
_cell.length_c   1.000
_cell.angle_alpha   90.00
_cell.angle_beta   90.00
_cell.angle_gamma   90.00
#
_symmetry.space_group_name_H-M   'P 1'
#
loop_
_entity.id
_entity.type
_entity.pdbx_description
1 polymer ?
#
loop_
_entity_poly.entity_id
_entity_poly.type
_entity_poly.pdbx_seq_one_letter_code
_entity_poly.pdbx_strand_id
1 'polypeptide(L)'
;RESGDLRFCIKTHSDLIAITLEISSRSSIGPTDSSHPHDKMKFLIVTVALVAVALAQHQHPHSHIQPVTAILKQAQDISPEGSYSYAYETENGIAASEQGSPQPVGPKGDPVVVAQGQFQYTAPDGTPIALQYTADENGFHPQGTHLPIAPHVPELIQKAVAYVLAHPQPENQQ
;
A
#
# COMPACT_ATOMS: atom_id res chain seq x y z
N ARG A 1 1.49 15.41 56.80
CA ARG A 1 1.98 15.82 55.47
C ARG A 1 1.47 14.75 54.51
N GLU A 2 0.23 14.95 54.04
CA GLU A 2 -0.56 13.94 53.30
C GLU A 2 0.06 13.64 51.94
N SER A 3 0.29 12.35 51.69
CA SER A 3 0.67 11.78 50.41
C SER A 3 -0.61 11.37 49.69
N GLY A 4 -1.05 12.13 48.70
CA GLY A 4 -2.12 11.70 47.78
C GLY A 4 -1.55 10.71 46.78
N ASP A 5 -1.83 9.42 46.98
CA ASP A 5 -1.45 8.33 46.05
C ASP A 5 -2.39 8.34 44.84
N LEU A 6 -1.90 8.82 43.68
CA LEU A 6 -2.61 8.72 42.41
C LEU A 6 -2.34 7.35 41.78
N ARG A 7 -3.34 6.47 41.78
CA ARG A 7 -3.25 5.17 41.11
C ARG A 7 -3.88 5.24 39.73
N PHE A 8 -3.08 4.96 38.70
CA PHE A 8 -3.52 4.85 37.31
C PHE A 8 -3.71 3.38 36.96
N CYS A 9 -4.90 2.99 36.51
CA CYS A 9 -5.17 1.65 36.00
C CYS A 9 -5.58 1.77 34.52
N ILE A 10 -4.69 1.39 33.62
CA ILE A 10 -4.96 1.33 32.18
C ILE A 10 -5.39 -0.10 31.87
N LYS A 11 -6.63 -0.29 31.40
CA LYS A 11 -7.12 -1.61 30.98
C LYS A 11 -7.53 -1.51 29.53
N THR A 12 -6.68 -2.04 28.65
CA THR A 12 -6.91 -2.13 27.21
C THR A 12 -7.75 -3.36 26.92
N HIS A 13 -8.92 -3.18 26.30
CA HIS A 13 -9.70 -4.26 25.71
C HIS A 13 -9.84 -4.03 24.22
N SER A 14 -9.84 -5.12 23.47
CA SER A 14 -9.44 -5.21 22.06
C SER A 14 -10.16 -4.34 21.05
N ASP A 15 -11.28 -3.68 21.35
CA ASP A 15 -12.04 -2.94 20.32
C ASP A 15 -12.72 -1.65 20.77
N LEU A 16 -12.39 -1.10 21.95
CA LEU A 16 -12.79 0.26 22.30
C LEU A 16 -11.89 0.77 23.43
N ILE A 17 -11.14 1.84 23.19
CA ILE A 17 -10.40 2.52 24.26
C ILE A 17 -11.43 3.31 25.09
N ALA A 18 -12.11 2.62 26.00
CA ALA A 18 -12.93 3.25 27.02
C ALA A 18 -12.01 3.69 28.18
N ILE A 19 -11.56 4.95 28.16
CA ILE A 19 -10.85 5.54 29.30
C ILE A 19 -11.91 5.93 30.34
N THR A 20 -12.25 5.02 31.25
CA THR A 20 -13.07 5.37 32.41
C THR A 20 -12.19 6.09 33.43
N LEU A 21 -12.26 7.42 33.46
CA LEU A 21 -11.62 8.26 34.48
C LEU A 21 -12.52 8.35 35.72
N GLU A 22 -12.26 7.54 36.74
CA GLU A 22 -12.80 7.81 38.09
C GLU A 22 -11.90 8.84 38.79
N ILE A 23 -12.29 10.11 38.73
CA ILE A 23 -11.70 11.16 39.55
C ILE A 23 -12.43 11.15 40.90
N SER A 24 -11.92 10.39 41.87
CA SER A 24 -12.41 10.50 43.26
C SER A 24 -11.83 11.78 43.88
N SER A 25 -12.51 12.91 43.65
CA SER A 25 -12.18 14.15 44.34
C SER A 25 -12.86 14.13 45.71
N ARG A 26 -12.09 13.90 46.78
CA ARG A 26 -12.54 14.29 48.13
C ARG A 26 -12.51 15.82 48.21
N SER A 27 -13.59 16.43 47.72
CA SER A 27 -13.94 17.80 48.04
C SER A 27 -14.32 17.88 49.52
N SER A 28 -13.33 18.05 50.39
CA SER A 28 -13.58 18.52 51.76
C SER A 28 -14.01 19.98 51.67
N ILE A 29 -15.32 20.22 51.73
CA ILE A 29 -15.89 21.57 51.84
C ILE A 29 -15.64 22.05 53.27
N GLY A 30 -14.48 22.66 53.48
CA GLY A 30 -14.24 23.56 54.61
C GLY A 30 -14.56 24.99 54.18
N PRO A 31 -15.26 25.81 54.99
CA PRO A 31 -15.51 27.19 54.66
C PRO A 31 -14.28 28.01 55.07
N THR A 32 -13.42 28.35 54.13
CA THR A 32 -12.44 29.42 54.34
C THR A 32 -12.35 30.31 53.11
N ASP A 33 -13.00 31.45 53.24
CA ASP A 33 -12.73 32.71 52.56
C ASP A 33 -11.22 32.91 52.34
N SER A 34 -10.80 33.05 51.09
CA SER A 34 -9.67 33.90 50.69
C SER A 34 -9.45 33.88 49.18
N SER A 35 -9.52 35.09 48.63
CA SER A 35 -9.23 35.50 47.27
C SER A 35 -7.75 35.30 46.89
N HIS A 36 -7.41 34.21 46.18
CA HIS A 36 -6.15 34.14 45.41
C HIS A 36 -6.42 33.67 43.96
N PRO A 37 -6.27 34.55 42.96
CA PRO A 37 -6.71 34.31 41.58
C PRO A 37 -5.89 33.27 40.80
N HIS A 38 -4.80 32.74 41.38
CA HIS A 38 -3.87 31.86 40.65
C HIS A 38 -4.23 30.37 40.66
N ASP A 39 -5.05 29.88 41.61
CA ASP A 39 -5.36 28.44 41.66
C ASP A 39 -6.58 28.05 40.83
N LYS A 40 -7.54 28.96 40.62
CA LYS A 40 -8.69 28.74 39.72
C LYS A 40 -8.29 28.71 38.24
N MET A 41 -7.24 29.44 37.85
CA MET A 41 -6.73 29.50 36.47
C MET A 41 -6.06 28.18 36.03
N LYS A 42 -5.39 27.48 36.95
CA LYS A 42 -4.66 26.23 36.65
C LYS A 42 -5.60 25.06 36.35
N PHE A 43 -6.69 24.93 37.11
CA PHE A 43 -7.72 23.92 36.85
C PHE A 43 -8.47 24.16 35.53
N LEU A 44 -8.69 25.42 35.16
CA LEU A 44 -9.30 25.78 33.88
C LEU A 44 -8.40 25.41 32.70
N ILE A 45 -7.09 25.63 32.81
CA ILE A 45 -6.12 25.28 31.75
C ILE A 45 -6.05 23.75 31.55
N VAL A 46 -6.02 22.98 32.63
CA VAL A 46 -5.96 21.51 32.56
C VAL A 46 -7.23 20.92 31.95
N THR A 47 -8.41 21.44 32.30
CA THR A 47 -9.68 20.96 31.74
C THR A 47 -9.82 21.32 30.26
N VAL A 48 -9.44 22.53 29.85
CA VAL A 48 -9.43 22.94 28.44
C VAL A 48 -8.43 22.11 27.63
N ALA A 49 -7.25 21.82 28.17
CA ALA A 49 -6.26 20.98 27.51
C ALA A 49 -6.76 19.54 27.31
N LEU A 50 -7.47 18.98 28.29
CA LEU A 50 -8.02 17.62 28.21
C LEU A 50 -9.16 17.53 27.18
N VAL A 51 -10.02 18.55 27.11
CA VAL A 51 -11.07 18.65 26.08
C VAL A 51 -10.47 18.83 24.68
N ALA A 52 -9.42 19.65 24.53
CA ALA A 52 -8.73 19.83 23.26
C ALA A 52 -8.09 18.53 22.75
N VAL A 53 -7.46 17.75 23.64
CA VAL A 53 -6.92 16.43 23.30
C VAL A 53 -8.02 15.48 22.87
N ALA A 54 -9.16 15.43 23.58
CA ALA A 54 -10.30 14.56 23.25
C ALA A 54 -10.93 14.88 21.88
N LEU A 55 -11.02 16.17 21.52
CA LEU A 55 -11.54 16.60 20.22
C LEU A 55 -10.57 16.29 19.07
N ALA A 56 -9.26 16.34 19.31
CA ALA A 56 -8.25 16.01 18.30
C ALA A 56 -8.26 14.52 17.89
N GLN A 57 -8.73 13.62 18.76
CA GLN A 57 -8.83 12.17 18.45
C GLN A 57 -10.06 11.83 17.60
N HIS A 58 -11.05 12.74 17.51
CA HIS A 58 -12.28 12.51 16.75
C HIS A 58 -12.15 12.82 15.26
N GLN A 59 -10.98 13.29 14.82
CA GLN A 59 -10.71 13.59 13.41
C GLN A 59 -9.85 12.48 12.80
N HIS A 60 -10.42 11.28 12.69
CA HIS A 60 -9.98 10.32 11.68
C HIS A 60 -10.82 10.58 10.42
N PRO A 61 -10.34 11.41 9.46
CA PRO A 61 -11.05 11.61 8.20
C PRO A 61 -11.14 10.28 7.45
N HIS A 62 -12.35 9.75 7.37
CA HIS A 62 -12.86 8.86 6.32
C HIS A 62 -11.80 7.94 5.69
N SER A 63 -11.39 6.90 6.42
CA SER A 63 -10.90 5.69 5.78
C SER A 63 -12.04 5.18 4.91
N HIS A 64 -11.86 5.10 3.59
CA HIS A 64 -12.73 4.29 2.75
C HIS A 64 -12.61 2.84 3.25
N ILE A 65 -13.51 2.45 4.15
CA ILE A 65 -13.67 1.05 4.57
C ILE A 65 -14.28 0.36 3.36
N GLN A 66 -13.42 -0.09 2.44
CA GLN A 66 -13.84 -1.10 1.47
C GLN A 66 -14.26 -2.33 2.29
N PRO A 67 -15.42 -2.93 2.01
CA PRO A 67 -15.81 -4.16 2.69
C PRO A 67 -14.68 -5.18 2.51
N VAL A 68 -14.36 -5.92 3.58
CA VAL A 68 -13.38 -7.00 3.51
C VAL A 68 -13.88 -8.02 2.48
N THR A 69 -13.17 -8.14 1.35
CA THR A 69 -13.51 -9.06 0.26
C THR A 69 -12.89 -10.43 0.52
N ALA A 70 -13.68 -11.49 0.35
CA ALA A 70 -13.19 -12.85 0.52
C ALA A 70 -12.21 -13.25 -0.59
N ILE A 71 -11.25 -14.11 -0.25
CA ILE A 71 -10.36 -14.77 -1.22
C ILE A 71 -11.05 -16.05 -1.67
N LEU A 72 -11.34 -16.16 -2.97
CA LEU A 72 -11.97 -17.33 -3.57
C LEU A 72 -10.96 -18.45 -3.83
N LYS A 73 -9.76 -18.08 -4.28
CA LYS A 73 -8.67 -19.02 -4.55
C LYS A 73 -7.33 -18.40 -4.19
N GLN A 74 -6.43 -19.22 -3.70
CA GLN A 74 -5.04 -18.87 -3.46
C GLN A 74 -4.16 -20.08 -3.69
N ALA A 75 -3.11 -19.92 -4.49
CA ALA A 75 -2.09 -20.92 -4.75
C ALA A 75 -0.72 -20.24 -4.66
N GLN A 76 0.25 -20.93 -4.07
CA GLN A 76 1.63 -20.48 -4.01
C GLN A 76 2.53 -21.72 -4.02
N ASP A 77 3.53 -21.70 -4.89
CA ASP A 77 4.55 -22.74 -4.99
C ASP A 77 5.93 -22.09 -5.05
N ILE A 78 6.87 -22.64 -4.30
CA ILE A 78 8.26 -22.19 -4.28
C ILE A 78 9.12 -23.44 -4.44
N SER A 79 9.82 -23.50 -5.55
CA SER A 79 10.72 -24.60 -5.87
C SER A 79 12.11 -24.35 -5.29
N PRO A 80 12.81 -25.40 -4.80
CA PRO A 80 14.20 -25.29 -4.30
C PRO A 80 15.18 -24.74 -5.33
N GLU A 81 14.87 -24.93 -6.62
CA GLU A 81 15.68 -24.48 -7.76
C GLU A 81 15.59 -22.96 -8.03
N GLY A 82 14.82 -22.22 -7.22
CA GLY A 82 14.67 -20.76 -7.32
C GLY A 82 13.48 -20.30 -8.17
N SER A 83 12.72 -21.23 -8.75
CA SER A 83 11.43 -20.91 -9.39
C SER A 83 10.33 -20.68 -8.36
N TYR A 84 9.41 -19.78 -8.65
CA TYR A 84 8.24 -19.53 -7.82
C TYR A 84 7.01 -19.29 -8.68
N SER A 85 5.84 -19.54 -8.10
CA SER A 85 4.57 -19.11 -8.68
C SER A 85 3.57 -18.76 -7.59
N TYR A 86 2.70 -17.79 -7.84
CA TYR A 86 1.54 -17.51 -7.01
C TYR A 86 0.35 -17.13 -7.88
N ALA A 87 -0.84 -17.39 -7.36
CA ALA A 87 -2.09 -16.92 -7.93
C ALA A 87 -3.11 -16.68 -6.82
N TYR A 88 -3.89 -15.62 -6.94
CA TYR A 88 -5.04 -15.38 -6.07
C TYR A 88 -6.22 -14.78 -6.83
N GLU A 89 -7.41 -15.07 -6.34
CA GLU A 89 -8.69 -14.61 -6.88
C GLU A 89 -9.55 -14.14 -5.70
N THR A 90 -10.18 -12.98 -5.84
CA THR A 90 -11.00 -12.34 -4.80
C THR A 90 -12.46 -12.23 -5.26
N GLU A 91 -13.37 -12.12 -4.30
CA GLU A 91 -14.82 -12.05 -4.56
C GLU A 91 -15.23 -10.84 -5.41
N ASN A 92 -14.51 -9.72 -5.29
CA ASN A 92 -14.75 -8.51 -6.09
C ASN A 92 -14.12 -8.56 -7.49
N GLY A 93 -13.68 -9.73 -7.96
CA GLY A 93 -13.18 -9.94 -9.33
C GLY A 93 -11.75 -9.48 -9.56
N ILE A 94 -10.98 -9.17 -8.50
CA ILE A 94 -9.53 -8.97 -8.62
C ILE A 94 -8.88 -10.35 -8.67
N ALA A 95 -8.07 -10.57 -9.69
CA ALA A 95 -7.23 -11.75 -9.78
C ALA A 95 -5.82 -11.38 -10.23
N ALA A 96 -4.83 -12.02 -9.64
CA ALA A 96 -3.44 -11.87 -10.02
C ALA A 96 -2.75 -13.22 -10.03
N SER A 97 -1.80 -13.39 -10.95
CA SER A 97 -0.89 -14.53 -10.93
C SER A 97 0.45 -14.14 -11.50
N GLU A 98 1.52 -14.66 -10.93
CA GLU A 98 2.88 -14.47 -11.40
C GLU A 98 3.65 -15.77 -11.23
N GLN A 99 4.57 -16.01 -12.16
CA GLN A 99 5.57 -17.05 -12.06
C GLN A 99 6.93 -16.48 -12.45
N GLY A 100 7.98 -16.91 -11.77
CA GLY A 100 9.33 -16.53 -12.12
C GLY A 100 10.29 -17.69 -12.00
N SER A 101 11.30 -17.71 -12.87
CA SER A 101 12.37 -18.71 -12.81
C SER A 101 13.70 -18.11 -13.26
N PRO A 102 14.83 -18.61 -12.74
CA PRO A 102 16.15 -18.26 -13.27
C PRO A 102 16.27 -18.75 -14.72
N GLN A 103 16.57 -17.84 -15.63
CA GLN A 103 16.90 -18.15 -17.02
C GLN A 103 18.33 -17.71 -17.35
N PRO A 104 19.07 -18.49 -18.15
CA PRO A 104 20.39 -18.09 -18.61
C PRO A 104 20.27 -16.98 -19.65
N VAL A 105 20.90 -15.84 -19.39
CA VAL A 105 20.83 -14.66 -20.26
C VAL A 105 22.22 -14.27 -20.75
N GLY A 106 22.30 -13.85 -22.01
CA GLY A 106 23.53 -13.35 -22.65
C GLY A 106 24.56 -14.44 -22.99
N PRO A 107 25.71 -14.05 -23.59
CA PRO A 107 26.71 -14.98 -24.08
C PRO A 107 27.44 -15.78 -22.98
N LYS A 108 27.40 -15.29 -21.74
CA LYS A 108 27.99 -15.94 -20.56
C LYS A 108 27.01 -16.87 -19.83
N GLY A 109 25.70 -16.78 -20.15
CA GLY A 109 24.66 -17.57 -19.49
C GLY A 109 24.48 -17.22 -18.02
N ASP A 110 24.68 -15.95 -17.65
CA ASP A 110 24.51 -15.50 -16.27
C ASP A 110 23.03 -15.69 -15.88
N PRO A 111 22.72 -16.26 -14.70
CA PRO A 111 21.35 -16.51 -14.30
C PRO A 111 20.65 -15.18 -13.96
N VAL A 112 19.60 -14.86 -14.73
CA VAL A 112 18.70 -13.74 -14.47
C VAL A 112 17.32 -14.29 -14.18
N VAL A 113 16.66 -13.80 -13.14
CA VAL A 113 15.29 -14.20 -12.85
C VAL A 113 14.35 -13.48 -13.82
N VAL A 114 13.66 -14.24 -14.65
CA VAL A 114 12.60 -13.74 -15.53
C VAL A 114 11.27 -14.04 -14.88
N ALA A 115 10.43 -13.03 -14.70
CA ALA A 115 9.10 -13.16 -14.13
C ALA A 115 8.03 -12.77 -15.17
N GLN A 116 6.94 -13.52 -15.20
CA GLN A 116 5.79 -13.24 -16.05
C GLN A 116 4.54 -13.31 -15.19
N GLY A 117 3.68 -12.31 -15.33
CA GLY A 117 2.47 -12.25 -14.55
C GLY A 117 1.32 -11.56 -15.28
N GLN A 118 0.17 -11.67 -14.65
CA GLN A 118 -1.07 -11.06 -15.08
C GLN A 118 -1.83 -10.53 -13.87
N PHE A 119 -2.52 -9.42 -14.08
CA PHE A 119 -3.36 -8.76 -13.10
C PHE A 119 -4.66 -8.34 -13.79
N GLN A 120 -5.80 -8.62 -13.17
CA GLN A 120 -7.09 -8.13 -13.61
C GLN A 120 -7.89 -7.53 -12.46
N TYR A 121 -8.68 -6.51 -12.78
CA TYR A 121 -9.67 -5.93 -11.87
C TYR A 121 -10.82 -5.34 -12.67
N THR A 122 -11.96 -5.15 -12.02
CA THR A 122 -13.09 -4.43 -12.61
C THR A 122 -13.00 -2.97 -12.22
N ALA A 123 -12.94 -2.06 -13.21
CA ALA A 123 -12.93 -0.64 -12.97
C ALA A 123 -14.30 -0.14 -12.47
N PRO A 124 -14.40 1.06 -11.84
CA PRO A 124 -15.67 1.55 -11.27
C PRO A 124 -16.80 1.75 -12.30
N ASP A 125 -16.46 1.81 -13.59
CA ASP A 125 -17.37 1.87 -14.73
C ASP A 125 -17.90 0.49 -15.16
N GLY A 126 -17.43 -0.60 -14.53
CA GLY A 126 -17.76 -1.98 -14.87
C GLY A 126 -16.86 -2.58 -15.95
N THR A 127 -15.88 -1.84 -16.47
CA THR A 127 -14.98 -2.33 -17.51
C THR A 127 -13.94 -3.28 -16.90
N PRO A 128 -13.79 -4.53 -17.38
CA PRO A 128 -12.70 -5.40 -16.94
C PRO A 128 -11.37 -4.87 -17.50
N ILE A 129 -10.44 -4.56 -16.61
CA ILE A 129 -9.08 -4.16 -16.96
C ILE A 129 -8.17 -5.34 -16.70
N ALA A 130 -7.42 -5.73 -17.73
CA ALA A 130 -6.39 -6.76 -17.66
C ALA A 130 -5.03 -6.18 -18.06
N LEU A 131 -4.00 -6.65 -17.36
CA LEU A 131 -2.59 -6.34 -17.57
C LEU A 131 -1.83 -7.65 -17.59
N GLN A 132 -0.98 -7.84 -18.59
CA GLN A 132 0.04 -8.88 -18.62
C GLN A 132 1.40 -8.19 -18.59
N TYR A 133 2.40 -8.83 -18.01
CA TYR A 133 3.75 -8.27 -17.99
C TYR A 133 4.81 -9.36 -18.03
N THR A 134 5.96 -8.97 -18.58
CA THR A 134 7.22 -9.71 -18.49
C THR A 134 8.25 -8.80 -17.82
N ALA A 135 8.91 -9.30 -16.79
CA ALA A 135 10.06 -8.67 -16.16
C ALA A 135 11.30 -9.52 -16.47
N ASP A 136 12.22 -8.95 -17.24
CA ASP A 136 13.45 -9.59 -17.70
C ASP A 136 14.68 -8.67 -17.49
N GLU A 137 15.84 -9.03 -18.04
CA GLU A 137 17.05 -8.20 -17.96
C GLU A 137 16.90 -6.80 -18.57
N ASN A 138 15.94 -6.60 -19.46
CA ASN A 138 15.66 -5.33 -20.12
C ASN A 138 14.61 -4.49 -19.38
N GLY A 139 14.09 -4.99 -18.24
CA GLY A 139 13.18 -4.28 -17.36
C GLY A 139 11.76 -4.84 -17.39
N PHE A 140 10.79 -3.96 -17.16
CA PHE A 140 9.37 -4.33 -17.06
C PHE A 140 8.64 -3.98 -18.35
N HIS A 141 8.02 -4.99 -18.98
CA HIS A 141 7.32 -4.88 -20.26
C HIS A 141 5.83 -5.16 -20.07
N PRO A 142 5.03 -4.13 -19.73
CA PRO A 142 3.59 -4.28 -19.55
C PRO A 142 2.84 -4.29 -20.89
N GLN A 143 1.81 -5.12 -20.96
CA GLN A 143 0.93 -5.31 -22.10
C GLN A 143 -0.51 -5.24 -21.62
N GLY A 144 -1.28 -4.31 -22.16
CA GLY A 144 -2.68 -4.12 -21.77
C GLY A 144 -3.36 -3.13 -22.70
N THR A 145 -4.65 -3.35 -22.98
CA THR A 145 -5.45 -2.51 -23.88
C THR A 145 -5.62 -1.07 -23.36
N HIS A 146 -5.44 -0.87 -22.05
CA HIS A 146 -5.54 0.43 -21.39
C HIS A 146 -4.21 1.21 -21.39
N LEU A 147 -3.11 0.59 -21.82
CA LEU A 147 -1.81 1.24 -21.82
C LEU A 147 -1.64 2.13 -23.06
N PRO A 148 -0.94 3.27 -22.95
CA PRO A 148 -0.58 4.08 -24.10
C PRO A 148 0.26 3.26 -25.09
N ILE A 149 -0.24 3.09 -26.32
CA ILE A 149 0.49 2.43 -27.40
C ILE A 149 1.31 3.49 -28.13
N ALA A 150 2.61 3.22 -28.32
CA ALA A 150 3.46 4.09 -29.12
C ALA A 150 2.93 4.19 -30.57
N PRO A 151 3.03 5.36 -31.22
CA PRO A 151 2.58 5.51 -32.59
C PRO A 151 3.33 4.55 -33.52
N HIS A 152 2.62 4.05 -34.54
CA HIS A 152 3.22 3.17 -35.54
C HIS A 152 4.42 3.84 -36.23
N VAL A 153 5.47 3.05 -36.50
CA VAL A 153 6.65 3.52 -37.24
C VAL A 153 6.23 4.00 -38.64
N PRO A 154 6.58 5.24 -39.06
CA PRO A 154 6.20 5.76 -40.37
C PRO A 154 6.60 4.85 -41.54
N GLU A 155 5.74 4.77 -42.56
CA GLU A 155 5.93 3.91 -43.74
C GLU A 155 7.27 4.17 -44.45
N LEU A 156 7.76 5.41 -44.45
CA LEU A 156 9.05 5.79 -45.03
C LEU A 156 10.22 5.05 -44.37
N ILE A 157 10.18 4.89 -43.03
CA ILE A 157 11.24 4.18 -42.30
C ILE A 157 11.18 2.69 -42.64
N GLN A 158 9.98 2.11 -42.72
CA GLN A 158 9.79 0.72 -43.12
C GLN A 158 10.33 0.47 -44.54
N LYS A 159 10.05 1.38 -45.48
CA LYS A 159 10.59 1.35 -46.85
C LYS A 159 12.11 1.49 -46.87
N ALA A 160 12.66 2.39 -46.08
CA ALA A 160 14.11 2.58 -45.98
C ALA A 160 14.80 1.31 -45.44
N VAL A 161 14.26 0.69 -44.39
CA VAL A 161 14.78 -0.58 -43.84
C VAL A 161 14.67 -1.69 -44.87
N ALA A 162 13.53 -1.83 -45.56
CA ALA A 162 13.35 -2.83 -46.61
C ALA A 162 14.35 -2.62 -47.77
N TYR A 163 14.61 -1.37 -48.15
CA TYR A 163 15.61 -1.04 -49.17
C TYR A 163 17.02 -1.44 -48.72
N VAL A 164 17.42 -1.12 -47.48
CA VAL A 164 18.74 -1.49 -46.93
C VAL A 164 18.91 -3.00 -46.87
N LEU A 165 17.88 -3.75 -46.44
CA LEU A 165 17.91 -5.21 -46.41
C LEU A 165 17.98 -5.83 -47.81
N ALA A 166 17.31 -5.22 -48.79
CA ALA A 166 17.33 -5.67 -50.19
C ALA A 166 18.61 -5.26 -50.95
N HIS A 167 19.36 -4.27 -50.46
CA HIS A 167 20.60 -3.78 -51.06
C HIS A 167 21.77 -3.85 -50.06
N PRO A 168 22.27 -5.05 -49.74
CA PRO A 168 23.44 -5.21 -48.90
C PRO A 168 24.61 -4.40 -49.46
N GLN A 169 25.25 -3.60 -48.62
CA GLN A 169 26.48 -2.92 -49.02
C GLN A 169 27.55 -3.99 -49.31
N PRO A 170 28.31 -3.89 -50.41
CA PRO A 170 29.44 -4.77 -50.62
C PRO A 170 30.40 -4.59 -49.43
N GLU A 171 30.80 -5.71 -48.83
CA GLU A 171 31.80 -5.74 -47.77
C GLU A 171 33.10 -5.18 -48.35
N ASN A 172 33.52 -3.99 -47.89
CA ASN A 172 34.84 -3.47 -48.20
C ASN A 172 35.85 -4.35 -47.44
N GLN A 173 36.37 -5.37 -48.13
CA GLN A 173 37.50 -6.17 -47.68
C GLN A 173 38.70 -5.22 -47.47
N GLN A 174 39.09 -5.02 -46.22
CA GLN A 174 40.23 -4.18 -45.84
C GLN A 174 41.23 -5.00 -45.03
#